data_AF-A0A958R3H6-F1
#
_entry.id   AF-A0A958R3H6-F1
#
_cell.length_a   1.000
_cell.length_b   1.000
_cell.length_c   1.000
_cell.angle_alpha   90.00
_cell.angle_beta   90.00
_cell.angle_gamma   90.00
#
_symmetry.space_group_name_H-M   'P 1'
#
loop_
_entity.id
_entity.type
_entity.pdbx_description
1 polymer ?
#
loop_
_entity_poly.entity_id
_entity_poly.type
_entity_poly.pdbx_seq_one_letter_code
_entity_poly.pdbx_strand_id
1 'polypeptide(L)'
;MKTSGQRKSLIRFLLLFLVCLSLPMIFLGYLLNSYFERQAYQDVRTEAEAINEFTLDRLSELVRSEDLRPFTEYSFSYVQEIGLSYFLSVSPLAKIEPETGIPGVIGYFQIDDDGRFTSPVWPLLSAKQSSQLNDPRARREKLFQIYDTLKSAELLNPKAQRDHAFFKLREKMNLTGESELRDLSVTNTLAAMKGGSLEELELVESKFAPSKKSMAVTKKSKSSYGIQEAKRQMRIKGMDAVVYPFQSVVLNTGHILFYREVLVRKQSYYQGFLVDEAKFFAEVIRPRFRKGLSEDKQDQVVVASGERILPSFTEANKRKGQQVLILEQTLHAPFDDLRFFYSTAGLKVSKERWLVNGVLFVFFLILSGGLVWFYFLNKKQLELVQRQSDFVSAVSHELRTPLTSIRMHSEMLRFGWVKDEDKKQESYSYILTESERLSRLINNVLSMARIGREQLVLNCEVLPTGEALDFVVSRVLPQVENSGFELRVNRQKELSGEVSVDRDALLQIVMNLVDNGLKFARDCEPKVIEIIGTVEDDHLVIGVRDYGPGVHGESEDKIFDLFYRQENELTRSTTGTGIGLALVKQLSELMKAQVSYEKARPGACFLVSLPFGSRS
;
A
#
# COMPACT_ATOMS: atom_id res chain seq x y z
N MET A 1 34.74 10.41 23.50
CA MET A 1 34.13 9.05 23.52
C MET A 1 32.63 9.00 23.84
N LYS A 2 32.03 9.92 24.63
CA LYS A 2 30.59 9.89 24.97
C LYS A 2 29.61 10.10 23.79
N THR A 3 30.02 10.81 22.74
CA THR A 3 29.15 11.18 21.60
C THR A 3 28.86 10.03 20.63
N SER A 4 29.77 9.04 20.48
CA SER A 4 29.56 7.93 19.54
C SER A 4 28.52 6.92 20.06
N GLY A 5 28.45 6.72 21.39
CA GLY A 5 27.48 5.84 22.03
C GLY A 5 26.04 6.36 21.91
N GLN A 6 25.83 7.66 22.15
CA GLN A 6 24.51 8.29 22.01
C GLN A 6 24.01 8.27 20.56
N ARG A 7 24.90 8.51 19.57
CA ARG A 7 24.55 8.43 18.16
C ARG A 7 24.10 7.02 17.75
N LYS A 8 24.80 5.97 18.23
CA LYS A 8 24.41 4.57 17.97
C LYS A 8 23.09 4.21 18.64
N SER A 9 22.84 4.68 19.86
CA SER A 9 21.58 4.47 20.57
C SER A 9 20.40 5.12 19.85
N LEU A 10 20.57 6.37 19.40
CA LEU A 10 19.54 7.11 18.68
C LEU A 10 19.20 6.50 17.31
N ILE A 11 20.21 6.03 16.57
CA ILE A 11 19.99 5.31 15.30
C ILE A 11 19.22 4.00 15.55
N ARG A 12 19.55 3.25 16.61
CA ARG A 12 18.80 2.04 16.98
C ARG A 12 17.35 2.35 17.33
N PHE A 13 17.10 3.43 18.09
CA PHE A 13 15.75 3.87 18.41
C PHE A 13 14.96 4.26 17.15
N LEU A 14 15.59 4.99 16.24
CA LEU A 14 14.99 5.42 14.98
C LEU A 14 14.64 4.23 14.07
N LEU A 15 15.53 3.24 13.97
CA LEU A 15 15.27 1.98 13.28
C LEU A 15 14.13 1.20 13.93
N LEU A 16 14.13 1.09 15.27
CA LEU A 16 13.09 0.37 16.00
C LEU A 16 11.72 1.04 15.83
N PHE A 17 11.67 2.37 15.84
CA PHE A 17 10.46 3.14 15.56
C PHE A 17 9.97 2.93 14.13
N LEU A 18 10.87 2.93 13.15
CA LEU A 18 10.53 2.70 11.74
C LEU A 18 9.98 1.28 11.53
N VAL A 19 10.56 0.28 12.20
CA VAL A 19 10.01 -1.08 12.23
C VAL A 19 8.62 -1.09 12.85
N CYS A 20 8.44 -0.43 14.00
CA CYS A 20 7.16 -0.34 14.70
C CYS A 20 6.08 0.37 13.87
N LEU A 21 6.46 1.32 13.01
CA LEU A 21 5.56 1.99 12.06
C LEU A 21 5.25 1.13 10.83
N SER A 22 6.23 0.36 10.34
CA SER A 22 6.07 -0.50 9.16
C SER A 22 5.12 -1.67 9.41
N LEU A 23 5.14 -2.26 10.62
CA LEU A 23 4.33 -3.42 10.98
C LEU A 23 2.81 -3.18 10.82
N PRO A 24 2.21 -2.12 11.41
CA PRO A 24 0.80 -1.79 11.19
C PRO A 24 0.46 -1.50 9.73
N MET A 25 1.35 -0.85 8.98
CA MET A 25 1.12 -0.54 7.57
C MET A 25 1.11 -1.80 6.69
N ILE A 26 2.04 -2.72 6.94
CA ILE A 26 2.08 -4.02 6.25
C ILE A 26 0.83 -4.83 6.62
N PHE A 27 0.44 -4.84 7.90
CA PHE A 27 -0.76 -5.53 8.36
C PHE A 27 -2.04 -4.93 7.76
N LEU A 28 -2.14 -3.60 7.69
CA LEU A 28 -3.26 -2.90 7.06
C LEU A 28 -3.32 -3.18 5.55
N GLY A 29 -2.17 -3.18 4.87
CA GLY A 29 -2.06 -3.58 3.47
C GLY A 29 -2.55 -5.01 3.25
N TYR A 30 -2.15 -5.95 4.12
CA TYR A 30 -2.63 -7.34 4.08
C TYR A 30 -4.16 -7.43 4.28
N LEU A 31 -4.72 -6.70 5.24
CA LEU A 31 -6.17 -6.68 5.50
C LEU A 31 -6.95 -6.14 4.29
N LEU A 32 -6.52 -5.02 3.72
CA LEU A 32 -7.15 -4.42 2.55
C LEU A 32 -7.05 -5.34 1.33
N ASN A 33 -5.91 -5.99 1.16
CA ASN A 33 -5.69 -6.97 0.10
C ASN A 33 -6.67 -8.14 0.19
N SER A 34 -6.80 -8.71 1.39
CA SER A 34 -7.75 -9.80 1.68
C SER A 34 -9.20 -9.36 1.49
N TYR A 35 -9.51 -8.10 1.85
CA TYR A 35 -10.83 -7.52 1.63
C TYR A 35 -11.19 -7.47 0.13
N PHE A 36 -10.30 -6.96 -0.73
CA PHE A 36 -10.55 -6.89 -2.17
C PHE A 36 -10.69 -8.28 -2.82
N GLU A 37 -9.93 -9.28 -2.36
CA GLU A 37 -10.08 -10.66 -2.84
C GLU A 37 -11.43 -11.25 -2.44
N ARG A 38 -11.89 -10.99 -1.19
CA ARG A 38 -13.23 -11.40 -0.73
C ARG A 38 -14.33 -10.72 -1.53
N GLN A 39 -14.19 -9.44 -1.83
CA GLN A 39 -15.17 -8.70 -2.62
C GLN A 39 -15.28 -9.27 -4.04
N ALA A 40 -14.14 -9.47 -4.72
CA ALA A 40 -14.12 -10.08 -6.05
C ALA A 40 -14.77 -11.47 -6.07
N TYR A 41 -14.56 -12.28 -5.03
CA TYR A 41 -15.22 -13.57 -4.88
C TYR A 41 -16.76 -13.43 -4.74
N GLN A 42 -17.23 -12.50 -3.93
CA GLN A 42 -18.67 -12.27 -3.73
C GLN A 42 -19.36 -11.74 -4.99
N ASP A 43 -18.69 -10.88 -5.76
CA ASP A 43 -19.22 -10.35 -7.01
C ASP A 43 -19.45 -11.48 -8.04
N VAL A 44 -18.44 -12.35 -8.22
CA VAL A 44 -18.56 -13.52 -9.12
C VAL A 44 -19.60 -14.52 -8.59
N ARG A 45 -19.65 -14.73 -7.27
CA ARG A 45 -20.67 -15.61 -6.66
C ARG A 45 -22.09 -15.09 -6.90
N THR A 46 -22.32 -13.80 -6.77
CA THR A 46 -23.64 -13.18 -7.00
C THR A 46 -24.08 -13.36 -8.45
N GLU A 47 -23.15 -13.25 -9.39
CA GLU A 47 -23.40 -13.50 -10.81
C GLU A 47 -23.71 -14.98 -11.09
N ALA A 48 -22.96 -15.90 -10.48
CA ALA A 48 -23.22 -17.34 -10.55
C ALA A 48 -24.61 -17.69 -9.99
N GLU A 49 -24.99 -17.13 -8.83
CA GLU A 49 -26.32 -17.30 -8.22
C GLU A 49 -27.43 -16.75 -9.15
N ALA A 50 -27.22 -15.60 -9.80
CA ALA A 50 -28.18 -15.02 -10.74
C ALA A 50 -28.35 -15.86 -12.03
N ILE A 51 -27.26 -16.45 -12.55
CA ILE A 51 -27.33 -17.39 -13.68
C ILE A 51 -28.11 -18.63 -13.29
N ASN A 52 -27.85 -19.16 -12.09
CA ASN A 52 -28.55 -20.32 -11.57
C ASN A 52 -30.06 -20.05 -11.38
N GLU A 53 -30.43 -18.93 -10.76
CA GLU A 53 -31.84 -18.53 -10.57
C GLU A 53 -32.57 -18.39 -11.92
N PHE A 54 -31.95 -17.72 -12.89
CA PHE A 54 -32.50 -17.64 -14.25
C PHE A 54 -32.70 -19.01 -14.89
N THR A 55 -31.70 -19.90 -14.77
CA THR A 55 -31.74 -21.24 -15.36
C THR A 55 -32.87 -22.05 -14.73
N LEU A 56 -33.02 -21.97 -13.40
CA LEU A 56 -34.10 -22.59 -12.65
C LEU A 56 -35.48 -22.10 -13.07
N ASP A 57 -35.66 -20.78 -13.19
CA ASP A 57 -36.93 -20.18 -13.61
C ASP A 57 -37.29 -20.61 -15.04
N ARG A 58 -36.31 -20.62 -15.94
CA ARG A 58 -36.52 -21.05 -17.32
C ARG A 58 -36.88 -22.53 -17.41
N LEU A 59 -36.16 -23.39 -16.70
CA LEU A 59 -36.47 -24.82 -16.62
C LEU A 59 -37.87 -25.06 -16.06
N SER A 60 -38.25 -24.33 -15.01
CA SER A 60 -39.57 -24.41 -14.37
C SER A 60 -40.68 -23.97 -15.32
N GLU A 61 -40.48 -22.90 -16.08
CA GLU A 61 -41.44 -22.42 -17.10
C GLU A 61 -41.69 -23.46 -18.19
N LEU A 62 -40.61 -24.10 -18.68
CA LEU A 62 -40.68 -25.13 -19.71
C LEU A 62 -41.51 -26.33 -19.26
N VAL A 63 -41.22 -26.88 -18.07
CA VAL A 63 -41.96 -28.04 -17.55
C VAL A 63 -43.40 -27.67 -17.21
N ARG A 64 -43.64 -26.47 -16.67
CA ARG A 64 -45.00 -25.99 -16.36
C ARG A 64 -45.92 -26.03 -17.57
N SER A 65 -45.41 -25.67 -18.75
CA SER A 65 -46.20 -25.68 -19.99
C SER A 65 -46.69 -27.09 -20.35
N GLU A 66 -45.90 -28.12 -20.06
CA GLU A 66 -46.25 -29.52 -20.30
C GLU A 66 -47.06 -30.14 -19.15
N ASP A 67 -46.81 -29.75 -17.90
CA ASP A 67 -47.63 -30.19 -16.75
C ASP A 67 -49.10 -29.75 -16.94
N LEU A 68 -49.33 -28.57 -17.54
CA LEU A 68 -50.67 -28.07 -17.85
C LEU A 68 -51.32 -28.74 -19.06
N ARG A 69 -50.58 -29.50 -19.88
CA ARG A 69 -51.11 -30.15 -21.08
C ARG A 69 -52.10 -31.27 -20.71
N PRO A 70 -53.30 -31.32 -21.32
CA PRO A 70 -54.25 -32.40 -21.11
C PRO A 70 -53.61 -33.77 -21.37
N PHE A 71 -53.80 -34.71 -20.44
CA PHE A 71 -53.24 -36.06 -20.57
C PHE A 71 -53.76 -36.81 -21.81
N THR A 72 -54.93 -36.44 -22.32
CA THR A 72 -55.54 -37.04 -23.51
C THR A 72 -54.80 -36.72 -24.81
N GLU A 73 -54.04 -35.63 -24.88
CA GLU A 73 -53.27 -35.24 -26.07
C GLU A 73 -52.05 -36.15 -26.34
N TYR A 74 -51.65 -36.99 -25.38
CA TYR A 74 -50.54 -37.94 -25.54
C TYR A 74 -50.93 -39.19 -26.37
N SER A 75 -52.18 -39.27 -26.83
CA SER A 75 -52.66 -40.25 -27.80
C SER A 75 -52.82 -39.62 -29.19
N PHE A 76 -52.63 -40.39 -30.27
CA PHE A 76 -52.74 -39.87 -31.66
C PHE A 76 -54.07 -39.16 -31.96
N SER A 77 -55.17 -39.72 -31.46
CA SER A 77 -56.50 -39.13 -31.53
C SER A 77 -57.10 -39.10 -30.14
N TYR A 78 -57.80 -38.02 -29.81
CA TYR A 78 -58.46 -37.85 -28.54
C TYR A 78 -59.87 -37.30 -28.74
N VAL A 79 -60.72 -37.50 -27.74
CA VAL A 79 -62.05 -36.91 -27.73
C VAL A 79 -61.96 -35.54 -27.10
N GLN A 80 -62.25 -34.51 -27.90
CA GLN A 80 -62.31 -33.12 -27.47
C GLN A 80 -63.76 -32.75 -27.15
N GLU A 81 -63.99 -32.24 -25.95
CA GLU A 81 -65.30 -31.71 -25.53
C GLU A 81 -65.37 -30.22 -25.89
N ILE A 82 -66.34 -29.85 -26.73
CA ILE A 82 -66.64 -28.44 -27.05
C ILE A 82 -68.13 -28.23 -26.76
N GLY A 83 -68.43 -27.56 -25.64
CA GLY A 83 -69.81 -27.37 -25.17
C GLY A 83 -70.44 -28.69 -24.69
N LEU A 84 -71.50 -29.15 -25.37
CA LEU A 84 -72.18 -30.43 -25.09
C LEU A 84 -71.83 -31.53 -26.12
N SER A 85 -70.90 -31.27 -27.04
CA SER A 85 -70.54 -32.17 -28.13
C SER A 85 -69.13 -32.74 -27.97
N TYR A 86 -68.98 -34.01 -28.38
CA TYR A 86 -67.72 -34.75 -28.37
C TYR A 86 -67.22 -34.90 -29.81
N PHE A 87 -66.05 -34.35 -30.10
CA PHE A 87 -65.41 -34.45 -31.41
C PHE A 87 -64.15 -35.32 -31.31
N LEU A 88 -63.94 -36.20 -32.30
CA LEU A 88 -62.66 -36.89 -32.43
C LEU A 88 -61.68 -35.94 -33.11
N SER A 89 -60.65 -35.51 -32.36
CA SER A 89 -59.61 -34.60 -32.84
C SER A 89 -58.26 -35.32 -32.90
N VAL A 90 -57.42 -34.95 -33.86
CA VAL A 90 -56.02 -35.40 -33.92
C VAL A 90 -55.21 -34.60 -32.90
N SER A 91 -54.31 -35.27 -32.18
CA SER A 91 -53.47 -34.60 -31.20
C SER A 91 -52.60 -33.50 -31.83
N PRO A 92 -52.48 -32.32 -31.19
CA PRO A 92 -51.49 -31.31 -31.58
C PRO A 92 -50.05 -31.84 -31.60
N LEU A 93 -49.77 -32.88 -30.78
CA LEU A 93 -48.48 -33.56 -30.69
C LEU A 93 -48.21 -34.52 -31.86
N ALA A 94 -49.17 -34.71 -32.78
CA ALA A 94 -49.03 -35.62 -33.92
C ALA A 94 -48.18 -35.06 -35.08
N LYS A 95 -47.74 -33.80 -34.97
CA LYS A 95 -46.79 -33.19 -35.91
C LYS A 95 -45.39 -33.82 -35.73
N ILE A 96 -44.63 -33.96 -36.82
CA ILE A 96 -43.25 -34.49 -36.79
C ILE A 96 -42.35 -33.61 -35.91
N GLU A 97 -42.55 -32.30 -35.97
CA GLU A 97 -41.95 -31.32 -35.07
C GLU A 97 -43.12 -30.62 -34.36
N PRO A 98 -43.50 -31.10 -33.17
CA PRO A 98 -44.55 -30.46 -32.41
C PRO A 98 -44.11 -29.04 -32.06
N GLU A 99 -45.03 -28.07 -32.15
CA GLU A 99 -44.79 -26.69 -31.71
C GLU A 99 -44.76 -26.68 -30.19
N THR A 100 -43.62 -27.07 -29.64
CA THR A 100 -43.38 -27.15 -28.20
C THR A 100 -42.51 -25.98 -27.79
N GLY A 101 -42.86 -25.32 -26.69
CA GLY A 101 -41.96 -24.33 -26.07
C GLY A 101 -40.66 -24.95 -25.54
N ILE A 102 -40.58 -26.29 -25.47
CA ILE A 102 -39.42 -27.04 -24.98
C ILE A 102 -38.40 -27.23 -26.11
N PRO A 103 -37.14 -26.83 -25.91
CA PRO A 103 -36.10 -26.96 -26.91
C PRO A 103 -35.61 -28.41 -27.04
N GLY A 104 -35.38 -28.88 -28.27
CA GLY A 104 -34.77 -30.19 -28.53
C GLY A 104 -35.70 -31.41 -28.38
N VAL A 105 -37.02 -31.23 -28.32
CA VAL A 105 -37.97 -32.35 -28.23
C VAL A 105 -37.86 -33.26 -29.45
N ILE A 106 -37.59 -34.54 -29.20
CA ILE A 106 -37.53 -35.59 -30.23
C ILE A 106 -38.94 -36.12 -30.49
N GLY A 107 -39.72 -36.33 -29.43
CA GLY A 107 -41.13 -36.64 -29.53
C GLY A 107 -41.73 -37.14 -28.23
N TYR A 108 -43.02 -37.44 -28.31
CA TYR A 108 -43.88 -37.80 -27.18
C TYR A 108 -44.22 -39.29 -27.19
N PHE A 109 -44.46 -39.84 -26.02
CA PHE A 109 -44.83 -41.24 -25.86
C PHE A 109 -45.87 -41.43 -24.76
N GLN A 110 -46.56 -42.56 -24.86
CA GLN A 110 -47.45 -43.09 -23.85
C GLN A 110 -47.26 -44.61 -23.79
N ILE A 111 -47.06 -45.13 -22.59
CA ILE A 111 -46.93 -46.56 -22.31
C ILE A 111 -48.03 -46.97 -21.34
N ASP A 112 -48.76 -48.04 -21.65
CA ASP A 112 -49.76 -48.63 -20.74
C ASP A 112 -49.14 -49.65 -19.76
N ASP A 113 -49.93 -50.14 -18.81
CA ASP A 113 -49.54 -51.16 -17.81
C ASP A 113 -49.03 -52.49 -18.40
N ASP A 114 -49.33 -52.76 -19.67
CA ASP A 114 -48.86 -53.94 -20.41
C ASP A 114 -47.56 -53.67 -21.18
N GLY A 115 -46.93 -52.51 -20.97
CA GLY A 115 -45.71 -52.09 -21.66
C GLY A 115 -45.91 -51.71 -23.13
N ARG A 116 -47.15 -51.52 -23.59
CA ARG A 116 -47.42 -51.18 -24.99
C ARG A 116 -47.11 -49.72 -25.24
N PHE A 117 -46.14 -49.50 -26.11
CA PHE A 117 -45.75 -48.18 -26.57
C PHE A 117 -46.74 -47.62 -27.60
N THR A 118 -47.15 -46.37 -27.39
CA THR A 118 -47.89 -45.54 -28.34
C THR A 118 -47.27 -44.16 -28.41
N SER A 119 -47.39 -43.48 -29.55
CA SER A 119 -46.91 -42.11 -29.73
C SER A 119 -47.95 -41.27 -30.47
N PRO A 120 -48.12 -39.99 -30.12
CA PRO A 120 -48.95 -39.07 -30.90
C PRO A 120 -48.49 -38.91 -32.35
N VAL A 121 -47.19 -39.03 -32.64
CA VAL A 121 -46.63 -38.81 -33.99
C VAL A 121 -47.03 -39.92 -34.97
N TRP A 122 -47.35 -41.11 -34.44
CA TRP A 122 -47.83 -42.22 -35.23
C TRP A 122 -48.58 -43.26 -34.38
N PRO A 123 -49.83 -43.54 -34.73
CA PRO A 123 -50.61 -44.60 -34.09
C PRO A 123 -50.20 -45.98 -34.64
N LEU A 124 -50.39 -47.04 -33.85
CA LEU A 124 -50.39 -48.42 -34.35
C LEU A 124 -51.63 -48.63 -35.27
N LEU A 125 -51.67 -48.00 -36.45
CA LEU A 125 -52.77 -48.16 -37.41
C LEU A 125 -52.46 -49.21 -38.47
N SER A 126 -53.52 -49.89 -38.88
CA SER A 126 -53.54 -50.81 -40.00
C SER A 126 -53.11 -50.15 -41.32
N ALA A 127 -52.60 -50.96 -42.26
CA ALA A 127 -52.01 -50.54 -43.53
C ALA A 127 -52.91 -49.66 -44.45
N LYS A 128 -54.20 -49.48 -44.14
CA LYS A 128 -55.14 -48.65 -44.93
C LYS A 128 -55.16 -47.17 -44.54
N GLN A 129 -54.67 -46.79 -43.37
CA GLN A 129 -54.74 -45.40 -42.86
C GLN A 129 -53.42 -44.63 -43.01
N SER A 130 -52.37 -45.28 -43.52
CA SER A 130 -51.02 -44.72 -43.73
C SER A 130 -50.89 -43.84 -44.98
N SER A 131 -51.88 -43.83 -45.87
CA SER A 131 -51.83 -43.15 -47.17
C SER A 131 -52.12 -41.63 -47.12
N GLN A 132 -52.52 -41.09 -45.97
CA GLN A 132 -52.86 -39.66 -45.80
C GLN A 132 -51.77 -38.83 -45.11
N LEU A 133 -50.58 -39.39 -44.84
CA LEU A 133 -49.55 -38.72 -44.05
C LEU A 133 -48.44 -38.13 -44.92
N ASN A 134 -48.19 -36.82 -44.74
CA ASN A 134 -47.03 -36.12 -45.27
C ASN A 134 -45.76 -36.68 -44.59
N ASP A 135 -44.95 -37.38 -45.37
CA ASP A 135 -43.68 -38.03 -45.05
C ASP A 135 -43.71 -39.24 -44.06
N PRO A 136 -43.99 -40.46 -44.57
CA PRO A 136 -43.99 -41.67 -43.76
C PRO A 136 -42.60 -42.18 -43.36
N ARG A 137 -41.50 -41.70 -43.98
CA ARG A 137 -40.14 -42.14 -43.64
C ARG A 137 -39.62 -41.40 -42.42
N ALA A 138 -39.70 -40.07 -42.41
CA ALA A 138 -39.27 -39.24 -41.29
C ALA A 138 -40.04 -39.58 -39.99
N ARG A 139 -41.34 -39.86 -40.10
CA ARG A 139 -42.15 -40.31 -38.95
C ARG A 139 -41.70 -41.65 -38.39
N ARG A 140 -41.42 -42.63 -39.26
CA ARG A 140 -40.92 -43.95 -38.83
C ARG A 140 -39.57 -43.82 -38.13
N GLU A 141 -38.67 -43.01 -38.68
CA GLU A 141 -37.34 -42.79 -38.12
C GLU A 141 -37.41 -42.21 -36.69
N LYS A 142 -38.20 -41.15 -36.45
CA LYS A 142 -38.38 -40.59 -35.10
C LYS A 142 -39.03 -41.57 -34.13
N LEU A 143 -39.99 -42.37 -34.57
CA LEU A 143 -40.60 -43.40 -33.71
C LEU A 143 -39.61 -44.48 -33.32
N PHE A 144 -38.79 -44.95 -34.26
CA PHE A 144 -37.74 -45.92 -33.97
C PHE A 144 -36.74 -45.34 -32.96
N GLN A 145 -36.34 -44.07 -33.13
CA GLN A 145 -35.48 -43.39 -32.17
C GLN A 145 -36.08 -43.34 -30.75
N ILE A 146 -37.35 -42.97 -30.60
CA ILE A 146 -38.04 -42.94 -29.29
C ILE A 146 -38.16 -44.36 -28.73
N TYR A 147 -38.60 -45.32 -29.55
CA TYR A 147 -38.81 -46.70 -29.14
C TYR A 147 -37.50 -47.37 -28.70
N ASP A 148 -36.42 -47.24 -29.47
CA ASP A 148 -35.11 -47.81 -29.15
C ASP A 148 -34.53 -47.16 -27.90
N THR A 149 -34.71 -45.85 -27.71
CA THR A 149 -34.30 -45.15 -26.50
C THR A 149 -35.04 -45.68 -25.26
N LEU A 150 -36.37 -45.78 -25.32
CA LEU A 150 -37.18 -46.31 -24.22
C LEU A 150 -36.90 -47.79 -23.94
N LYS A 151 -36.63 -48.57 -25.00
CA LYS A 151 -36.24 -49.98 -24.89
C LYS A 151 -34.88 -50.14 -24.22
N SER A 152 -33.90 -49.30 -24.60
CA SER A 152 -32.57 -49.30 -23.99
C SER A 152 -32.58 -48.90 -22.52
N ALA A 153 -33.57 -48.08 -22.12
CA ALA A 153 -33.83 -47.70 -20.73
C ALA A 153 -34.66 -48.74 -19.94
N GLU A 154 -34.89 -49.96 -20.47
CA GLU A 154 -35.71 -51.03 -19.87
C GLU A 154 -37.18 -50.63 -19.58
N LEU A 155 -37.68 -49.52 -20.13
CA LEU A 155 -39.00 -48.96 -19.80
C LEU A 155 -40.19 -49.64 -20.48
N LEU A 156 -39.93 -50.47 -21.49
CA LEU A 156 -40.95 -51.22 -22.22
C LEU A 156 -41.20 -52.63 -21.67
N ASN A 157 -40.62 -52.98 -20.51
CA ASN A 157 -40.76 -54.31 -19.90
C ASN A 157 -41.89 -54.33 -18.84
N PRO A 158 -42.97 -55.12 -19.04
CA PRO A 158 -44.12 -55.17 -18.12
C PRO A 158 -43.77 -55.64 -16.70
N LYS A 159 -42.76 -56.49 -16.55
CA LYS A 159 -42.27 -56.95 -15.23
C LYS A 159 -41.47 -55.87 -14.50
N ALA A 160 -40.80 -54.98 -15.24
CA ALA A 160 -40.10 -53.84 -14.64
C ALA A 160 -41.12 -52.81 -14.12
N GLN A 161 -42.19 -52.54 -14.88
CA GLN A 161 -43.20 -51.53 -14.56
C GLN A 161 -44.01 -51.80 -13.28
N ARG A 162 -44.28 -53.07 -12.94
CA ARG A 162 -45.01 -53.46 -11.71
C ARG A 162 -44.23 -53.21 -10.41
N ASP A 163 -42.91 -53.08 -10.50
CA ASP A 163 -41.97 -53.09 -9.37
C ASP A 163 -41.48 -51.68 -8.97
N HIS A 164 -42.23 -50.62 -9.29
CA HIS A 164 -41.73 -49.24 -9.26
C HIS A 164 -40.48 -49.05 -10.16
N ALA A 165 -40.55 -49.51 -11.43
CA ALA A 165 -39.43 -49.42 -12.41
C ALA A 165 -38.73 -48.07 -12.43
N PHE A 166 -39.45 -46.97 -12.36
CA PHE A 166 -38.87 -45.63 -12.43
C PHE A 166 -38.11 -45.25 -11.14
N PHE A 167 -38.51 -45.80 -9.99
CA PHE A 167 -37.75 -45.72 -8.73
C PHE A 167 -36.50 -46.62 -8.79
N LYS A 168 -36.63 -47.84 -9.34
CA LYS A 168 -35.49 -48.75 -9.59
C LYS A 168 -34.55 -48.27 -10.70
N LEU A 169 -35.01 -47.48 -11.68
CA LEU A 169 -34.16 -46.87 -12.72
C LEU A 169 -33.24 -45.84 -12.08
N ARG A 170 -33.81 -45.05 -11.18
CA ARG A 170 -33.08 -44.12 -10.32
C ARG A 170 -32.10 -44.85 -9.41
N GLU A 171 -32.51 -45.94 -8.76
CA GLU A 171 -31.66 -46.74 -7.85
C GLU A 171 -30.56 -47.54 -8.59
N LYS A 172 -30.86 -48.16 -9.75
CA LYS A 172 -29.87 -48.83 -10.62
C LYS A 172 -28.85 -47.86 -11.21
N MET A 173 -29.26 -46.63 -11.54
CA MET A 173 -28.34 -45.61 -12.06
C MET A 173 -27.64 -44.79 -10.95
N ASN A 174 -28.13 -44.85 -9.69
CA ASN A 174 -27.51 -44.26 -8.50
C ASN A 174 -26.74 -45.26 -7.62
N LEU A 175 -26.52 -46.52 -8.04
CA LEU A 175 -25.73 -47.49 -7.28
C LEU A 175 -24.22 -47.29 -7.47
N THR A 176 -23.72 -46.15 -7.00
CA THR A 176 -22.39 -45.98 -6.38
C THR A 176 -22.48 -44.94 -5.24
N GLY A 177 -22.97 -45.39 -4.08
CA GLY A 177 -22.53 -44.94 -2.74
C GLY A 177 -22.81 -43.50 -2.27
N GLU A 178 -23.97 -43.26 -1.65
CA GLU A 178 -24.34 -42.00 -0.94
C GLU A 178 -23.38 -41.57 0.20
N SER A 179 -22.49 -42.44 0.69
CA SER A 179 -21.51 -42.09 1.75
C SER A 179 -20.11 -41.77 1.24
N GLU A 180 -19.76 -42.06 -0.02
CA GLU A 180 -18.45 -41.71 -0.62
C GLU A 180 -18.54 -40.51 -1.59
N LEU A 181 -19.76 -40.13 -2.01
CA LEU A 181 -20.05 -39.07 -2.98
C LEU A 181 -19.72 -37.64 -2.52
N ARG A 182 -19.50 -37.39 -1.22
CA ARG A 182 -19.14 -36.06 -0.70
C ARG A 182 -17.68 -35.69 -0.94
N ASP A 183 -16.76 -36.66 -0.97
CA ASP A 183 -15.32 -36.40 -1.17
C ASP A 183 -14.84 -36.70 -2.60
N LEU A 184 -15.57 -37.53 -3.35
CA LEU A 184 -15.18 -37.97 -4.70
C LEU A 184 -15.83 -37.20 -5.86
N SER A 185 -16.94 -36.49 -5.66
CA SER A 185 -17.64 -35.81 -6.76
C SER A 185 -16.92 -34.53 -7.21
N VAL A 186 -16.44 -33.68 -6.31
CA VAL A 186 -15.73 -32.45 -6.73
C VAL A 186 -14.39 -32.81 -7.40
N THR A 187 -13.64 -33.74 -6.83
CA THR A 187 -12.30 -34.14 -7.33
C THR A 187 -12.35 -34.92 -8.64
N ASN A 188 -13.31 -35.84 -8.83
CA ASN A 188 -13.46 -36.58 -10.09
C ASN A 188 -14.18 -35.78 -11.19
N THR A 189 -15.12 -34.89 -10.86
CA THR A 189 -15.73 -33.98 -11.84
C THR A 189 -14.69 -32.96 -12.33
N LEU A 190 -13.83 -32.46 -11.42
CA LEU A 190 -12.63 -31.68 -11.77
C LEU A 190 -11.57 -32.54 -12.48
N ALA A 191 -11.53 -33.86 -12.27
CA ALA A 191 -10.62 -34.78 -12.97
C ALA A 191 -11.06 -35.14 -14.39
N ALA A 192 -12.37 -35.24 -14.66
CA ALA A 192 -12.89 -35.45 -16.00
C ALA A 192 -12.83 -34.16 -16.86
N MET A 193 -12.70 -32.98 -16.23
CA MET A 193 -12.24 -31.76 -16.91
C MET A 193 -10.75 -31.82 -17.32
N LYS A 194 -9.95 -32.79 -16.83
CA LYS A 194 -8.50 -32.95 -17.09
C LYS A 194 -8.19 -33.64 -18.42
N GLY A 195 -8.67 -33.05 -19.51
CA GLY A 195 -8.04 -33.20 -20.82
C GLY A 195 -6.77 -32.36 -20.96
N GLY A 196 -5.79 -32.51 -20.06
CA GLY A 196 -4.40 -32.04 -20.28
C GLY A 196 -3.78 -31.15 -19.18
N SER A 197 -2.84 -31.75 -18.43
CA SER A 197 -1.75 -31.18 -17.58
C SER A 197 -2.10 -30.30 -16.37
N LEU A 198 -1.74 -30.81 -15.16
CA LEU A 198 -1.11 -30.18 -13.96
C LEU A 198 -1.31 -28.66 -13.77
N GLU A 199 -1.76 -28.11 -12.62
CA GLU A 199 -1.34 -28.27 -11.21
C GLU A 199 -2.48 -27.77 -10.26
N GLU A 200 -2.47 -28.27 -9.01
CA GLU A 200 -3.21 -27.82 -7.80
C GLU A 200 -4.53 -27.05 -8.01
N LEU A 201 -5.69 -27.66 -7.71
CA LEU A 201 -6.92 -26.90 -7.46
C LEU A 201 -7.05 -26.77 -5.95
N GLU A 202 -6.61 -25.64 -5.39
CA GLU A 202 -6.85 -25.32 -3.99
C GLU A 202 -8.37 -25.26 -3.81
N LEU A 203 -8.92 -26.03 -2.87
CA LEU A 203 -10.33 -25.95 -2.49
C LEU A 203 -10.53 -24.59 -1.79
N VAL A 204 -10.68 -23.52 -2.59
CA VAL A 204 -10.77 -22.12 -2.14
C VAL A 204 -12.00 -21.88 -1.26
N GLU A 205 -12.94 -22.84 -1.19
CA GLU A 205 -13.97 -22.88 -0.16
C GLU A 205 -13.37 -22.71 1.24
N SER A 206 -12.23 -23.32 1.58
CA SER A 206 -11.68 -23.18 2.94
C SER A 206 -11.21 -21.74 3.28
N LYS A 207 -10.83 -20.95 2.26
CA LYS A 207 -10.25 -19.60 2.42
C LYS A 207 -11.30 -18.49 2.40
N PHE A 208 -12.46 -18.74 1.80
CA PHE A 208 -13.54 -17.76 1.62
C PHE A 208 -14.93 -18.25 2.09
N ALA A 209 -15.07 -19.49 2.57
CA ALA A 209 -16.33 -19.97 3.12
C ALA A 209 -16.79 -19.09 4.29
N PRO A 210 -18.07 -18.71 4.33
CA PRO A 210 -18.60 -18.03 5.49
C PRO A 210 -18.52 -18.98 6.70
N SER A 211 -18.26 -18.42 7.89
CA SER A 211 -18.40 -19.18 9.13
C SER A 211 -19.80 -19.81 9.17
N LYS A 212 -19.91 -21.02 9.74
CA LYS A 212 -21.13 -21.85 9.82
C LYS A 212 -22.41 -21.14 10.28
N LYS A 213 -22.34 -19.88 10.74
CA LYS A 213 -23.47 -19.02 11.11
C LYS A 213 -24.18 -18.31 9.94
N SER A 214 -23.59 -18.20 8.74
CA SER A 214 -24.23 -17.49 7.60
C SER A 214 -25.12 -18.36 6.71
N MET A 215 -25.11 -19.68 6.85
CA MET A 215 -26.02 -20.59 6.14
C MET A 215 -27.48 -20.52 6.65
N ALA A 216 -27.78 -19.62 7.60
CA ALA A 216 -29.14 -19.35 8.06
C ALA A 216 -29.89 -18.30 7.22
N VAL A 217 -29.24 -17.71 6.20
CA VAL A 217 -29.85 -16.69 5.33
C VAL A 217 -29.83 -17.11 3.86
N THR A 218 -30.02 -18.39 3.58
CA THR A 218 -30.70 -18.74 2.34
C THR A 218 -32.17 -18.46 2.60
N LYS A 219 -32.59 -17.21 2.32
CA LYS A 219 -34.01 -16.91 2.08
C LYS A 219 -34.49 -18.06 1.20
N LYS A 220 -35.50 -18.80 1.67
CA LYS A 220 -36.27 -19.73 0.86
C LYS A 220 -36.56 -19.03 -0.46
N SER A 221 -35.75 -19.31 -1.49
CA SER A 221 -36.15 -19.03 -2.85
C SER A 221 -37.34 -19.94 -3.02
N LYS A 222 -38.51 -19.33 -2.90
CA LYS A 222 -39.76 -19.93 -3.31
C LYS A 222 -39.67 -20.04 -4.82
N SER A 223 -38.88 -20.99 -5.32
CA SER A 223 -39.11 -21.53 -6.64
C SER A 223 -40.61 -21.84 -6.67
N SER A 224 -41.34 -21.17 -7.55
CA SER A 224 -42.79 -21.28 -7.68
C SER A 224 -43.23 -22.72 -8.00
N TYR A 225 -42.28 -23.63 -8.27
CA TYR A 225 -42.51 -25.05 -8.49
C TYR A 225 -42.63 -25.87 -7.20
N GLY A 226 -41.99 -25.43 -6.12
CA GLY A 226 -41.98 -26.13 -4.84
C GLY A 226 -42.94 -25.48 -3.85
N ILE A 227 -44.20 -25.95 -3.80
CA ILE A 227 -45.06 -26.11 -2.60
C ILE A 227 -46.57 -26.22 -2.94
N GLN A 228 -47.04 -26.12 -4.18
CA GLN A 228 -48.48 -26.31 -4.48
C GLN A 228 -48.72 -27.31 -5.62
N GLU A 229 -49.55 -28.33 -5.31
CA GLU A 229 -50.09 -29.40 -6.17
C GLU A 229 -49.33 -30.75 -6.18
N ALA A 230 -49.09 -31.32 -4.99
CA ALA A 230 -48.98 -32.77 -4.86
C ALA A 230 -50.34 -33.41 -5.16
N LYS A 231 -50.44 -34.09 -6.31
CA LYS A 231 -51.64 -34.74 -6.90
C LYS A 231 -52.70 -33.76 -7.39
N ARG A 232 -52.76 -33.55 -8.70
CA ARG A 232 -53.87 -32.85 -9.35
C ARG A 232 -54.87 -33.87 -9.90
N GLN A 233 -56.09 -33.87 -9.36
CA GLN A 233 -57.21 -34.58 -9.96
C GLN A 233 -57.73 -33.74 -11.14
N MET A 234 -57.43 -34.14 -12.37
CA MET A 234 -58.07 -33.56 -13.55
C MET A 234 -59.34 -34.37 -13.83
N ARG A 235 -60.50 -33.74 -13.65
CA ARG A 235 -61.78 -34.30 -14.06
C ARG A 235 -62.14 -33.78 -15.44
N ILE A 236 -62.04 -34.64 -16.45
CA ILE A 236 -62.81 -34.48 -17.68
C ILE A 236 -64.17 -35.11 -17.39
N LYS A 237 -65.30 -34.45 -17.72
CA LYS A 237 -66.64 -35.01 -17.46
C LYS A 237 -66.73 -36.40 -18.08
N GLY A 238 -66.86 -37.44 -17.25
CA GLY A 238 -66.91 -38.85 -17.66
C GLY A 238 -65.59 -39.64 -17.56
N MET A 239 -64.45 -39.02 -17.25
CA MET A 239 -63.17 -39.70 -16.96
C MET A 239 -62.53 -39.09 -15.70
N ASP A 240 -62.62 -39.80 -14.57
CA ASP A 240 -61.82 -39.48 -13.39
C ASP A 240 -60.36 -39.91 -13.65
N ALA A 241 -59.45 -38.93 -13.71
CA ALA A 241 -58.02 -39.13 -13.89
C ALA A 241 -57.19 -38.43 -12.79
N VAL A 242 -56.14 -39.10 -12.32
CA VAL A 242 -55.14 -38.54 -11.40
C VAL A 242 -53.83 -38.39 -12.16
N VAL A 243 -53.32 -37.16 -12.26
CA VAL A 243 -52.07 -36.85 -12.97
C VAL A 243 -51.00 -36.51 -11.93
N TYR A 244 -49.88 -37.22 -11.99
CA TYR A 244 -48.68 -36.94 -11.20
C TYR A 244 -47.78 -35.91 -11.92
N PRO A 245 -46.96 -35.14 -11.19
CA PRO A 245 -46.01 -34.22 -11.81
C PRO A 245 -44.96 -34.97 -12.63
N PHE A 246 -44.38 -34.27 -13.61
CA PHE A 246 -43.23 -34.80 -14.34
C PHE A 246 -42.05 -35.11 -13.42
N GLN A 247 -41.28 -36.11 -13.83
CA GLN A 247 -39.96 -36.48 -13.34
C GLN A 247 -39.01 -36.52 -14.54
N SER A 248 -37.71 -36.32 -14.32
CA SER A 248 -36.71 -36.42 -15.38
C SER A 248 -35.62 -37.42 -15.04
N VAL A 249 -35.10 -38.10 -16.06
CA VAL A 249 -33.93 -38.97 -15.96
C VAL A 249 -33.01 -38.69 -17.14
N VAL A 250 -31.73 -38.48 -16.84
CA VAL A 250 -30.67 -38.30 -17.83
C VAL A 250 -30.19 -39.68 -18.29
N LEU A 251 -30.33 -39.98 -19.58
CA LEU A 251 -29.96 -41.27 -20.16
C LEU A 251 -28.53 -41.26 -20.73
N ASN A 252 -27.85 -42.41 -20.62
CA ASN A 252 -26.52 -42.62 -21.21
C ASN A 252 -26.49 -42.46 -22.74
N THR A 253 -27.66 -42.49 -23.39
CA THR A 253 -27.82 -42.34 -24.84
C THR A 253 -27.77 -40.89 -25.34
N GLY A 254 -27.55 -39.91 -24.45
CA GLY A 254 -27.50 -38.49 -24.81
C GLY A 254 -28.87 -37.80 -24.86
N HIS A 255 -29.84 -38.38 -24.14
CA HIS A 255 -31.21 -37.91 -24.11
C HIS A 255 -31.69 -37.70 -22.67
N ILE A 256 -32.59 -36.74 -22.48
CA ILE A 256 -33.30 -36.54 -21.21
C ILE A 256 -34.72 -37.04 -21.39
N LEU A 257 -35.11 -37.97 -20.52
CA LEU A 257 -36.46 -38.51 -20.49
C LEU A 257 -37.28 -37.76 -19.45
N PHE A 258 -38.35 -37.12 -19.88
CA PHE A 258 -39.36 -36.58 -18.96
C PHE A 258 -40.59 -37.49 -18.99
N TYR A 259 -41.06 -37.92 -17.83
CA TYR A 259 -42.22 -38.79 -17.72
C TYR A 259 -43.07 -38.46 -16.49
N ARG A 260 -44.35 -38.82 -16.56
CA ARG A 260 -45.30 -38.74 -15.45
C ARG A 260 -46.22 -39.95 -15.46
N GLU A 261 -46.74 -40.30 -14.29
CA GLU A 261 -47.80 -41.29 -14.16
C GLU A 261 -49.18 -40.63 -14.26
N VAL A 262 -50.09 -41.24 -15.02
CA VAL A 262 -51.49 -40.84 -15.14
C VAL A 262 -52.37 -42.05 -14.86
N LEU A 263 -53.18 -41.99 -13.81
CA LEU A 263 -54.18 -43.02 -13.52
C LEU A 263 -55.53 -42.61 -14.11
N VAL A 264 -56.06 -43.42 -15.02
CA VAL A 264 -57.41 -43.26 -15.58
C VAL A 264 -58.22 -44.52 -15.30
N ARG A 265 -59.34 -44.40 -14.57
CA ARG A 265 -60.24 -45.54 -14.30
C ARG A 265 -59.54 -46.82 -13.77
N LYS A 266 -58.53 -46.66 -12.90
CA LYS A 266 -57.67 -47.70 -12.30
C LYS A 266 -56.61 -48.34 -13.21
N GLN A 267 -56.40 -47.80 -14.41
CA GLN A 267 -55.28 -48.17 -15.28
C GLN A 267 -54.22 -47.07 -15.22
N SER A 268 -52.94 -47.44 -15.04
CA SER A 268 -51.82 -46.51 -15.06
C SER A 268 -51.27 -46.36 -16.48
N TYR A 269 -50.90 -45.12 -16.80
CA TYR A 269 -50.24 -44.76 -18.04
C TYR A 269 -49.00 -43.95 -17.72
N TYR A 270 -47.88 -44.30 -18.34
CA TYR A 270 -46.67 -43.49 -18.30
C TYR A 270 -46.63 -42.61 -19.54
N GLN A 271 -46.76 -41.31 -19.35
CA GLN A 271 -46.78 -40.33 -20.42
C GLN A 271 -45.54 -39.46 -20.32
N GLY A 272 -44.96 -39.10 -21.45
CA GLY A 272 -43.73 -38.33 -21.44
C GLY A 272 -43.26 -37.87 -22.79
N PHE A 273 -42.09 -37.25 -22.75
CA PHE A 273 -41.38 -36.76 -23.92
C PHE A 273 -39.88 -36.98 -23.76
N LEU A 274 -39.23 -37.16 -24.91
CA LEU A 274 -37.78 -37.34 -24.99
C LEU A 274 -37.17 -36.08 -25.57
N VAL A 275 -36.07 -35.61 -24.98
CA VAL A 275 -35.35 -34.41 -25.42
C VAL A 275 -33.89 -34.75 -25.70
N ASP A 276 -33.35 -34.16 -26.76
CA ASP A 276 -31.91 -34.14 -27.02
C ASP A 276 -31.20 -33.29 -25.95
N GLU A 277 -30.32 -33.93 -25.18
CA GLU A 277 -29.66 -33.31 -24.03
C GLU A 277 -28.82 -32.08 -24.42
N ALA A 278 -28.07 -32.19 -25.53
CA ALA A 278 -27.16 -31.14 -25.98
C ALA A 278 -27.94 -29.91 -26.45
N LYS A 279 -29.02 -30.11 -27.22
CA LYS A 279 -29.90 -29.02 -27.68
C LYS A 279 -30.67 -28.38 -26.52
N PHE A 280 -31.18 -29.20 -25.59
CA PHE A 280 -31.93 -28.72 -24.44
C PHE A 280 -31.13 -27.73 -23.60
N PHE A 281 -29.97 -28.16 -23.10
CA PHE A 281 -29.14 -27.30 -22.25
C PHE A 281 -28.54 -26.12 -23.03
N ALA A 282 -28.23 -26.31 -24.31
CA ALA A 282 -27.75 -25.21 -25.15
C ALA A 282 -28.78 -24.09 -25.30
N GLU A 283 -30.09 -24.39 -25.38
CA GLU A 283 -31.10 -23.34 -25.49
C GLU A 283 -31.57 -22.80 -24.14
N VAL A 284 -31.49 -23.60 -23.07
CA VAL A 284 -31.85 -23.16 -21.72
C VAL A 284 -30.77 -22.25 -21.12
N ILE A 285 -29.49 -22.61 -21.25
CA ILE A 285 -28.39 -21.99 -20.51
C ILE A 285 -27.70 -20.88 -21.34
N ARG A 286 -27.44 -21.14 -22.63
CA ARG A 286 -26.63 -20.26 -23.50
C ARG A 286 -27.19 -18.83 -23.64
N PRO A 287 -28.51 -18.57 -23.71
CA PRO A 287 -29.03 -17.21 -23.86
C PRO A 287 -28.68 -16.26 -22.72
N ARG A 288 -28.62 -16.76 -21.48
CA ARG A 288 -28.22 -15.96 -20.31
C ARG A 288 -26.72 -15.84 -20.19
N PHE A 289 -25.99 -16.88 -20.60
CA PHE A 289 -24.54 -16.89 -20.69
C PHE A 289 -24.05 -15.73 -21.59
N ARG A 290 -24.59 -15.63 -22.81
CA ARG A 290 -24.30 -14.58 -23.80
C ARG A 290 -24.63 -13.14 -23.37
N LYS A 291 -25.60 -12.95 -22.47
CA LYS A 291 -26.08 -11.62 -22.03
C LYS A 291 -25.53 -11.19 -20.68
N GLY A 292 -25.05 -12.13 -19.85
CA GLY A 292 -24.61 -11.89 -18.48
C GLY A 292 -23.10 -11.81 -18.33
N LEU A 293 -22.37 -12.58 -19.12
CA LEU A 293 -20.93 -12.72 -18.97
C LEU A 293 -20.24 -11.78 -19.96
N SER A 294 -19.48 -10.85 -19.42
CA SER A 294 -18.61 -9.98 -20.22
C SER A 294 -17.69 -10.84 -21.08
N GLU A 295 -17.47 -10.49 -22.35
CA GLU A 295 -16.60 -11.22 -23.30
C GLU A 295 -15.16 -11.48 -22.77
N ASP A 296 -14.77 -10.79 -21.71
CA ASP A 296 -13.48 -10.86 -21.03
C ASP A 296 -13.42 -11.93 -19.91
N LYS A 297 -14.53 -12.58 -19.56
CA LYS A 297 -14.61 -13.57 -18.46
C LYS A 297 -14.52 -15.00 -18.99
N GLN A 298 -13.49 -15.73 -18.56
CA GLN A 298 -13.31 -17.18 -18.84
C GLN A 298 -14.11 -18.02 -17.84
N ASP A 299 -15.42 -17.81 -17.84
CA ASP A 299 -16.34 -18.48 -16.92
C ASP A 299 -16.85 -19.76 -17.56
N GLN A 300 -17.04 -20.79 -16.75
CA GLN A 300 -17.52 -22.09 -17.17
C GLN A 300 -18.67 -22.55 -16.28
N VAL A 301 -19.75 -22.99 -16.93
CA VAL A 301 -20.83 -23.71 -16.27
C VAL A 301 -20.80 -25.13 -16.75
N VAL A 302 -20.69 -26.05 -15.80
CA VAL A 302 -20.71 -27.49 -16.05
C VAL A 302 -21.95 -28.07 -15.39
N VAL A 303 -22.70 -28.83 -16.16
CA VAL A 303 -23.85 -29.59 -15.66
C VAL A 303 -23.41 -31.04 -15.52
N ALA A 304 -23.71 -31.67 -14.39
CA ALA A 304 -23.46 -33.09 -14.20
C ALA A 304 -24.73 -33.81 -13.78
N SER A 305 -24.82 -35.10 -14.13
CA SER A 305 -25.81 -36.03 -13.60
C SER A 305 -25.12 -37.29 -13.13
N GLY A 306 -25.23 -37.59 -11.83
CA GLY A 306 -24.41 -38.63 -11.19
C GLY A 306 -22.91 -38.39 -11.41
N GLU A 307 -22.20 -39.38 -11.96
CA GLU A 307 -20.78 -39.31 -12.33
C GLU A 307 -20.54 -38.73 -13.75
N ARG A 308 -21.60 -38.51 -14.54
CA ARG A 308 -21.48 -38.07 -15.94
C ARG A 308 -21.51 -36.56 -16.05
N ILE A 309 -20.44 -35.99 -16.60
CA ILE A 309 -20.39 -34.60 -17.03
C ILE A 309 -21.17 -34.45 -18.34
N LEU A 310 -22.18 -33.59 -18.32
CA LEU A 310 -22.98 -33.20 -19.48
C LEU A 310 -22.27 -32.05 -20.21
N PRO A 311 -22.80 -31.48 -21.30
CA PRO A 311 -22.11 -30.44 -22.07
C PRO A 311 -21.63 -29.30 -21.16
N SER A 312 -20.34 -28.99 -21.23
CA SER A 312 -19.79 -27.81 -20.58
C SER A 312 -20.10 -26.59 -21.43
N PHE A 313 -20.69 -25.57 -20.80
CA PHE A 313 -20.95 -24.28 -21.42
C PHE A 313 -19.80 -23.36 -21.05
N THR A 314 -18.99 -23.04 -22.06
CA THR A 314 -17.87 -22.11 -21.93
C THR A 314 -17.99 -21.04 -23.00
N GLU A 315 -17.73 -19.79 -22.61
CA GLU A 315 -17.59 -18.66 -23.52
C GLU A 315 -16.14 -18.19 -23.35
N ALA A 316 -15.41 -18.13 -24.48
CA ALA A 316 -14.04 -17.64 -24.62
C ALA A 316 -12.85 -18.49 -24.08
N ASN A 317 -12.00 -18.84 -25.06
CA ASN A 317 -10.57 -19.18 -25.00
C ASN A 317 -10.10 -20.36 -24.12
N LYS A 318 -9.63 -21.43 -24.80
CA LYS A 318 -8.83 -22.54 -24.25
C LYS A 318 -7.46 -22.05 -23.73
N ARG A 319 -7.40 -21.18 -22.72
CA ARG A 319 -6.19 -21.04 -21.92
C ARG A 319 -6.30 -21.96 -20.71
N LYS A 320 -5.27 -22.78 -20.52
CA LYS A 320 -5.07 -23.61 -19.33
C LYS A 320 -4.79 -22.69 -18.15
N GLY A 321 -5.85 -22.21 -17.50
CA GLY A 321 -5.80 -21.49 -16.24
C GLY A 321 -6.41 -22.34 -15.13
N GLN A 322 -5.93 -22.14 -13.90
CA GLN A 322 -6.46 -22.76 -12.70
C GLN A 322 -7.89 -22.24 -12.47
N GLN A 323 -8.89 -23.14 -12.46
CA GLN A 323 -10.29 -22.76 -12.28
C GLN A 323 -10.68 -22.75 -10.81
N VAL A 324 -11.38 -21.72 -10.35
CA VAL A 324 -11.91 -21.68 -8.99
C VAL A 324 -13.39 -22.07 -9.04
N LEU A 325 -13.79 -23.10 -8.28
CA LEU A 325 -15.20 -23.44 -8.08
C LEU A 325 -15.85 -22.37 -7.20
N ILE A 326 -16.93 -21.77 -7.68
CA ILE A 326 -17.63 -20.66 -7.01
C ILE A 326 -18.95 -21.10 -6.40
N LEU A 327 -19.69 -21.96 -7.10
CA LEU A 327 -21.02 -22.42 -6.71
C LEU A 327 -21.24 -23.87 -7.16
N GLU A 328 -21.71 -24.70 -6.24
CA GLU A 328 -22.32 -26.00 -6.51
C GLU A 328 -23.77 -25.95 -6.07
N GLN A 329 -24.69 -26.35 -6.95
CA GLN A 329 -26.11 -26.39 -6.62
C GLN A 329 -26.80 -27.64 -7.18
N THR A 330 -27.53 -28.34 -6.30
CA THR A 330 -28.46 -29.41 -6.68
C THR A 330 -29.83 -28.83 -7.01
N LEU A 331 -30.47 -29.33 -8.05
CA LEU A 331 -31.79 -28.87 -8.45
C LEU A 331 -32.91 -29.60 -7.68
N HIS A 332 -34.13 -29.06 -7.77
CA HIS A 332 -35.33 -29.72 -7.27
C HIS A 332 -36.04 -30.48 -8.40
N ALA A 333 -36.93 -31.41 -8.03
CA ALA A 333 -37.77 -32.14 -8.97
C ALA A 333 -38.47 -31.18 -9.97
N PRO A 334 -38.55 -31.53 -11.27
CA PRO A 334 -38.18 -32.82 -11.86
C PRO A 334 -36.68 -33.04 -12.14
N PHE A 335 -35.82 -32.10 -11.79
CA PHE A 335 -34.41 -32.07 -12.21
C PHE A 335 -33.41 -32.48 -11.12
N ASP A 336 -33.88 -33.18 -10.09
CA ASP A 336 -33.13 -33.53 -8.88
C ASP A 336 -31.87 -34.38 -9.11
N ASP A 337 -31.76 -35.02 -10.28
CA ASP A 337 -30.58 -35.76 -10.69
C ASP A 337 -29.51 -34.88 -11.40
N LEU A 338 -29.74 -33.57 -11.50
CA LEU A 338 -28.81 -32.60 -12.09
C LEU A 338 -28.12 -31.74 -11.03
N ARG A 339 -26.83 -31.49 -11.26
CA ARG A 339 -26.00 -30.56 -10.49
C ARG A 339 -25.39 -29.51 -11.41
N PHE A 340 -25.43 -28.27 -10.97
CA PHE A 340 -24.74 -27.16 -11.63
C PHE A 340 -23.47 -26.81 -10.87
N PHE A 341 -22.36 -26.74 -11.61
CA PHE A 341 -21.07 -26.26 -11.15
C PHE A 341 -20.74 -24.99 -11.91
N TYR A 342 -20.47 -23.92 -11.18
CA TYR A 342 -19.94 -22.67 -11.73
C TYR A 342 -18.47 -22.52 -11.35
N SER A 343 -17.61 -22.34 -12.35
CA SER A 343 -16.18 -22.07 -12.15
C SER A 343 -15.70 -20.88 -12.98
N THR A 344 -14.66 -20.21 -12.50
CA THR A 344 -14.01 -19.09 -13.20
C THR A 344 -12.50 -19.26 -13.24
N ALA A 345 -11.83 -18.87 -14.33
CA ALA A 345 -10.37 -18.97 -14.47
C ALA A 345 -9.58 -17.88 -13.70
N GLY A 346 -10.25 -17.02 -12.93
CA GLY A 346 -9.57 -16.11 -12.02
C GLY A 346 -10.47 -15.01 -11.44
N LEU A 347 -10.21 -14.64 -10.19
CA LEU A 347 -10.85 -13.49 -9.56
C LEU A 347 -10.20 -12.21 -10.06
N LYS A 348 -10.93 -11.42 -10.86
CA LYS A 348 -10.47 -10.10 -11.32
C LYS A 348 -10.56 -9.10 -10.18
N VAL A 349 -9.48 -9.02 -9.38
CA VAL A 349 -9.40 -8.05 -8.29
C VAL A 349 -9.41 -6.63 -8.85
N SER A 350 -10.16 -5.73 -8.22
CA SER A 350 -10.36 -4.36 -8.71
C SER A 350 -9.03 -3.61 -8.86
N LYS A 351 -8.96 -2.73 -9.88
CA LYS A 351 -7.79 -1.84 -10.07
C LYS A 351 -7.56 -0.92 -8.87
N GLU A 352 -8.59 -0.72 -8.04
CA GLU A 352 -8.55 0.05 -6.79
C GLU A 352 -7.54 -0.52 -5.78
N ARG A 353 -7.28 -1.84 -5.80
CA ARG A 353 -6.23 -2.46 -4.99
C ARG A 353 -4.86 -1.81 -5.22
N TRP A 354 -4.53 -1.48 -6.47
CA TRP A 354 -3.27 -0.80 -6.81
C TRP A 354 -3.25 0.65 -6.31
N LEU A 355 -4.37 1.36 -6.41
CA LEU A 355 -4.50 2.73 -5.89
C LEU A 355 -4.29 2.77 -4.37
N VAL A 356 -4.97 1.90 -3.63
CA VAL A 356 -4.87 1.82 -2.17
C VAL A 356 -3.44 1.48 -1.72
N ASN A 357 -2.80 0.50 -2.37
CA ASN A 357 -1.41 0.16 -2.08
C ASN A 357 -0.45 1.32 -2.40
N GLY A 358 -0.71 2.06 -3.49
CA GLY A 358 0.05 3.26 -3.83
C GLY A 358 -0.09 4.36 -2.77
N VAL A 359 -1.30 4.61 -2.27
CA VAL A 359 -1.55 5.59 -1.20
C VAL A 359 -0.83 5.18 0.09
N LEU A 360 -0.89 3.90 0.48
CA LEU A 360 -0.14 3.40 1.65
C LEU A 360 1.37 3.61 1.48
N PHE A 361 1.90 3.36 0.28
CA PHE A 361 3.31 3.58 0.00
C PHE A 361 3.72 5.07 0.12
N VAL A 362 2.92 5.97 -0.44
CA VAL A 362 3.15 7.43 -0.31
C VAL A 362 3.09 7.87 1.15
N PHE A 363 2.11 7.38 1.91
CA PHE A 363 1.99 7.70 3.34
C PHE A 363 3.23 7.24 4.13
N PHE A 364 3.74 6.05 3.83
CA PHE A 364 4.98 5.53 4.43
C PHE A 364 6.19 6.42 4.10
N LEU A 365 6.32 6.89 2.85
CA LEU A 365 7.40 7.80 2.45
C LEU A 365 7.34 9.14 3.18
N ILE A 366 6.16 9.74 3.31
CA ILE A 366 5.96 11.01 4.03
C ILE A 366 6.38 10.86 5.50
N LEU A 367 5.95 9.79 6.16
CA LEU A 367 6.25 9.54 7.57
C LEU A 367 7.75 9.28 7.79
N SER A 368 8.38 8.50 6.91
CA SER A 368 9.83 8.25 6.93
C SER A 368 10.63 9.54 6.70
N GLY A 369 10.25 10.32 5.69
CA GLY A 369 10.89 11.61 5.38
C GLY A 369 10.77 12.62 6.52
N GLY A 370 9.58 12.74 7.13
CA GLY A 370 9.35 13.61 8.28
C GLY A 370 10.22 13.24 9.49
N LEU A 371 10.47 11.95 9.70
CA LEU A 371 11.30 11.46 10.80
C LEU A 371 12.79 11.76 10.58
N VAL A 372 13.27 11.58 9.35
CA VAL A 372 14.63 11.98 8.95
C VAL A 372 14.82 13.49 9.11
N TRP A 373 13.84 14.28 8.66
CA TRP A 373 13.87 15.74 8.82
C TRP A 373 13.91 16.15 10.28
N PHE A 374 13.07 15.55 11.13
CA PHE A 374 13.06 15.79 12.57
C PHE A 374 14.41 15.46 13.22
N TYR A 375 15.07 14.37 12.83
CA TYR A 375 16.41 14.03 13.29
C TYR A 375 17.44 15.12 12.95
N PHE A 376 17.45 15.60 11.70
CA PHE A 376 18.37 16.65 11.27
C PHE A 376 18.16 17.97 12.02
N LEU A 377 16.91 18.36 12.27
CA LEU A 377 16.60 19.56 13.06
C LEU A 377 17.13 19.47 14.49
N ASN A 378 16.87 18.36 15.18
CA ASN A 378 17.30 18.18 16.56
C ASN A 378 18.82 18.12 16.71
N LYS A 379 19.52 17.54 15.73
CA LYS A 379 20.99 17.49 15.75
C LYS A 379 21.61 18.88 15.79
N LYS A 380 21.11 19.81 14.96
CA LYS A 380 21.60 21.19 14.92
C LYS A 380 21.38 21.92 16.26
N GLN A 381 20.22 21.71 16.89
CA GLN A 381 19.91 22.29 18.20
C GLN A 381 20.86 21.80 19.29
N LEU A 382 21.13 20.48 19.32
CA LEU A 382 22.06 19.89 20.29
C LEU A 382 23.49 20.42 20.12
N GLU A 383 23.97 20.59 18.88
CA GLU A 383 25.30 21.15 18.62
C GLU A 383 25.42 22.59 19.14
N LEU A 384 24.38 23.42 19.00
CA LEU A 384 24.35 24.79 19.54
C LEU A 384 24.37 24.81 21.07
N VAL A 385 23.50 24.02 21.71
CA VAL A 385 23.45 23.93 23.18
C VAL A 385 24.79 23.45 23.75
N GLN A 386 25.43 22.50 23.07
CA GLN A 386 26.72 21.97 23.50
C GLN A 386 27.82 23.02 23.40
N ARG A 387 27.89 23.79 22.29
CA ARG A 387 28.80 24.94 22.16
C ARG A 387 28.57 26.01 23.24
N GLN A 388 27.30 26.28 23.57
CA GLN A 388 26.97 27.24 24.63
C GLN A 388 27.40 26.73 26.02
N SER A 389 27.23 25.45 26.30
CA SER A 389 27.72 24.83 27.53
C SER A 389 29.24 24.87 27.63
N ASP A 390 29.94 24.53 26.55
CA ASP A 390 31.40 24.57 26.46
C ASP A 390 31.92 26.01 26.66
N PHE A 391 31.21 27.01 26.10
CA PHE A 391 31.48 28.43 26.30
C PHE A 391 31.41 28.84 27.78
N VAL A 392 30.31 28.50 28.46
CA VAL A 392 30.13 28.84 29.88
C VAL A 392 31.20 28.17 30.75
N SER A 393 31.54 26.91 30.43
CA SER A 393 32.58 26.16 31.16
C SER A 393 33.97 26.80 30.99
N ALA A 394 34.35 27.13 29.75
CA ALA A 394 35.65 27.74 29.45
C ALA A 394 35.80 29.14 30.09
N VAL A 395 34.77 29.99 29.98
CA VAL A 395 34.76 31.33 30.61
C VAL A 395 34.88 31.21 32.14
N SER A 396 34.17 30.25 32.75
CA SER A 396 34.23 30.04 34.20
C SER A 396 35.64 29.64 34.67
N HIS A 397 36.36 28.84 33.87
CA HIS A 397 37.73 28.43 34.18
C HIS A 397 38.70 29.61 34.09
N GLU A 398 38.62 30.40 33.01
CA GLU A 398 39.48 31.56 32.77
C GLU A 398 39.20 32.73 33.73
N LEU A 399 37.99 32.83 34.32
CA LEU A 399 37.68 33.79 35.39
C LEU A 399 38.22 33.35 36.76
N ARG A 400 38.32 32.04 37.01
CA ARG A 400 38.71 31.51 38.33
C ARG A 400 40.19 31.77 38.62
N THR A 401 41.07 31.54 37.64
CA THR A 401 42.52 31.73 37.77
C THR A 401 42.91 33.16 38.22
N PRO A 402 42.54 34.24 37.51
CA PRO A 402 42.81 35.62 37.92
C PRO A 402 42.27 35.94 39.31
N LEU A 403 41.03 35.51 39.58
CA LEU A 403 40.38 35.75 40.86
C LEU A 403 41.11 35.06 42.02
N THR A 404 41.61 33.83 41.81
CA THR A 404 42.42 33.12 42.79
C THR A 404 43.74 33.85 43.04
N SER A 405 44.42 34.34 42.00
CA SER A 405 45.67 35.09 42.15
C SER A 405 45.48 36.43 42.89
N ILE A 406 44.46 37.22 42.51
CA ILE A 406 44.09 38.47 43.20
C ILE A 406 43.83 38.19 44.68
N ARG A 407 43.06 37.15 44.97
CA ARG A 407 42.74 36.74 46.34
C ARG A 407 44.00 36.33 47.10
N MET A 408 44.87 35.53 46.50
CA MET A 408 46.11 35.08 47.13
C MET A 408 47.02 36.25 47.49
N HIS A 409 47.33 37.15 46.55
CA HIS A 409 48.16 38.32 46.81
C HIS A 409 47.52 39.27 47.84
N SER A 410 46.19 39.44 47.79
CA SER A 410 45.45 40.23 48.79
C SER A 410 45.54 39.61 50.19
N GLU A 411 45.42 38.28 50.31
CA GLU A 411 45.56 37.56 51.58
C GLU A 411 47.00 37.63 52.11
N MET A 412 48.01 37.47 51.25
CA MET A 412 49.43 37.59 51.61
C MET A 412 49.76 38.97 52.19
N LEU A 413 49.24 40.03 51.57
CA LEU A 413 49.38 41.41 52.05
C LEU A 413 48.62 41.62 53.37
N ARG A 414 47.36 41.17 53.46
CA ARG A 414 46.52 41.32 54.66
C ARG A 414 47.10 40.64 55.89
N PHE A 415 47.67 39.44 55.74
CA PHE A 415 48.25 38.68 56.85
C PHE A 415 49.70 39.10 57.18
N GLY A 416 50.25 40.08 56.46
CA GLY A 416 51.63 40.55 56.69
C GLY A 416 52.69 39.48 56.37
N TRP A 417 52.38 38.52 55.50
CA TRP A 417 53.33 37.48 55.07
C TRP A 417 54.42 38.08 54.16
N VAL A 418 54.11 39.16 53.46
CA VAL A 418 55.07 39.95 52.68
C VAL A 418 55.59 41.10 53.55
N LYS A 419 56.80 40.94 54.08
CA LYS A 419 57.43 41.90 55.01
C LYS A 419 58.25 42.99 54.32
N ASP A 420 58.78 42.67 53.14
CA ASP A 420 59.61 43.54 52.31
C ASP A 420 58.73 44.51 51.51
N GLU A 421 59.07 45.79 51.52
CA GLU A 421 58.28 46.84 50.87
C GLU A 421 58.30 46.71 49.34
N ASP A 422 59.42 46.27 48.76
CA ASP A 422 59.53 46.06 47.32
C ASP A 422 58.60 44.91 46.87
N LYS A 423 58.51 43.85 47.67
CA LYS A 423 57.61 42.70 47.41
C LYS A 423 56.14 43.03 47.64
N LYS A 424 55.83 43.98 48.55
CA LYS A 424 54.47 44.49 48.69
C LYS A 424 54.07 45.26 47.44
N GLN A 425 54.95 46.11 46.93
CA GLN A 425 54.72 46.85 45.69
C GLN A 425 54.53 45.92 44.50
N GLU A 426 55.32 44.85 44.41
CA GLU A 426 55.12 43.78 43.43
C GLU A 426 53.71 43.16 43.55
N SER A 427 53.28 42.81 44.77
CA SER A 427 51.95 42.24 45.01
C SER A 427 50.81 43.21 44.68
N TYR A 428 50.95 44.51 44.98
CA TYR A 428 49.98 45.52 44.56
C TYR A 428 49.91 45.63 43.03
N SER A 429 51.06 45.66 42.35
CA SER A 429 51.10 45.68 40.88
C SER A 429 50.47 44.43 40.28
N TYR A 430 50.65 43.27 40.93
CA TYR A 430 50.10 42.01 40.48
C TYR A 430 48.58 41.99 40.60
N ILE A 431 48.03 42.47 41.71
CA ILE A 431 46.57 42.62 41.91
C ILE A 431 45.98 43.58 40.87
N LEU A 432 46.62 44.73 40.63
CA LEU A 432 46.14 45.71 39.66
C LEU A 432 46.11 45.11 38.25
N THR A 433 47.23 44.52 37.82
CA THR A 433 47.38 43.90 36.50
C THR A 433 46.33 42.80 36.27
N GLU A 434 46.12 41.94 37.27
CA GLU A 434 45.19 40.82 37.14
C GLU A 434 43.72 41.28 37.21
N SER A 435 43.42 42.37 37.94
CA SER A 435 42.11 43.02 37.95
C SER A 435 41.76 43.63 36.60
N GLU A 436 42.71 44.34 35.97
CA GLU A 436 42.56 44.90 34.62
C GLU A 436 42.37 43.79 33.58
N ARG A 437 43.13 42.69 33.70
CA ARG A 437 42.97 41.50 32.88
C ARG A 437 41.57 40.89 33.02
N LEU A 438 41.07 40.74 34.25
CA LEU A 438 39.74 40.21 34.54
C LEU A 438 38.64 41.10 33.94
N SER A 439 38.79 42.43 34.06
CA SER A 439 37.87 43.41 33.47
C SER A 439 37.80 43.28 31.95
N ARG A 440 38.96 43.18 31.28
CA ARG A 440 39.03 42.92 29.83
C ARG A 440 38.34 41.61 29.44
N LEU A 441 38.53 40.54 30.21
CA LEU A 441 37.88 39.26 29.95
C LEU A 441 36.35 39.37 30.02
N ILE A 442 35.83 40.01 31.07
CA ILE A 442 34.39 40.23 31.24
C ILE A 442 33.82 41.04 30.08
N ASN A 443 34.49 42.12 29.68
CA ASN A 443 34.06 42.95 28.56
C ASN A 443 34.05 42.17 27.23
N ASN A 444 35.05 41.32 26.97
CA ASN A 444 35.09 40.48 25.77
C ASN A 444 33.95 39.45 25.77
N VAL A 445 33.67 38.82 26.92
CA VAL A 445 32.54 37.87 27.08
C VAL A 445 31.18 38.56 26.87
N LEU A 446 30.99 39.74 27.47
CA LEU A 446 29.76 40.53 27.32
C LEU A 446 29.57 41.00 25.87
N SER A 447 30.65 41.43 25.21
CA SER A 447 30.63 41.83 23.80
C SER A 447 30.22 40.64 22.92
N MET A 448 30.85 39.48 23.11
CA MET A 448 30.50 38.26 22.38
C MET A 448 29.04 37.82 22.62
N ALA A 449 28.54 37.93 23.85
CA ALA A 449 27.15 37.60 24.18
C ALA A 449 26.13 38.58 23.56
N ARG A 450 26.48 39.86 23.40
CA ARG A 450 25.65 40.86 22.70
C ARG A 450 25.60 40.58 21.20
N ILE A 451 26.74 40.25 20.60
CA ILE A 451 26.84 39.88 19.17
C ILE A 451 25.99 38.64 18.88
N GLY A 452 26.14 37.56 19.68
CA GLY A 452 25.41 36.31 19.46
C GLY A 452 23.89 36.39 19.62
N ARG A 453 23.35 37.49 20.15
CA ARG A 453 21.89 37.76 20.25
C ARG A 453 21.41 38.78 19.21
N GLU A 454 22.25 39.19 18.27
CA GLU A 454 21.98 40.27 17.31
C GLU A 454 21.60 41.60 18.02
N GLN A 455 22.07 41.80 19.25
CA GLN A 455 21.76 42.98 20.07
C GLN A 455 22.82 44.09 19.97
N LEU A 456 23.97 43.80 19.37
CA LEU A 456 25.02 44.81 19.16
C LEU A 456 24.68 45.63 17.91
N VAL A 457 24.23 46.86 18.11
CA VAL A 457 24.07 47.85 17.03
C VAL A 457 25.35 48.68 16.99
N LEU A 458 26.05 48.64 15.86
CA LEU A 458 27.22 49.47 15.61
C LEU A 458 26.80 50.87 15.17
N ASN A 459 27.45 51.89 15.70
CA ASN A 459 27.25 53.28 15.31
C ASN A 459 28.36 53.65 14.31
N CYS A 460 28.24 53.13 13.08
CA CYS A 460 29.22 53.42 12.04
C CYS A 460 29.09 54.86 11.56
N GLU A 461 30.22 55.54 11.47
CA GLU A 461 30.36 56.87 10.89
C GLU A 461 31.39 56.87 9.77
N VAL A 462 31.24 57.80 8.83
CA VAL A 462 32.16 57.93 7.69
C VAL A 462 33.39 58.71 8.14
N LEU A 463 34.56 58.09 8.02
CA LEU A 463 35.84 58.67 8.39
C LEU A 463 36.82 58.63 7.23
N PRO A 464 37.61 59.69 7.02
CA PRO A 464 38.77 59.64 6.14
C PRO A 464 39.72 58.53 6.58
N THR A 465 40.26 57.76 5.64
CA THR A 465 41.13 56.60 5.93
C THR A 465 42.35 56.95 6.77
N GLY A 466 42.94 58.13 6.56
CA GLY A 466 44.05 58.63 7.39
C GLY A 466 43.62 58.90 8.84
N GLU A 467 42.45 59.52 9.05
CA GLU A 467 41.92 59.79 10.39
C GLU A 467 41.59 58.50 11.15
N ALA A 468 41.05 57.49 10.46
CA ALA A 468 40.77 56.19 11.06
C ALA A 468 42.05 55.50 11.57
N LEU A 469 43.13 55.53 10.77
CA LEU A 469 44.43 54.97 11.17
C LEU A 469 45.07 55.77 12.31
N ASP A 470 45.12 57.10 12.19
CA ASP A 470 45.72 57.98 13.20
C ASP A 470 44.98 57.88 14.54
N PHE A 471 43.64 57.75 14.51
CA PHE A 471 42.83 57.51 15.70
C PHE A 471 43.28 56.25 16.44
N VAL A 472 43.41 55.12 15.76
CA VAL A 472 43.82 53.86 16.37
C VAL A 472 45.26 53.93 16.87
N VAL A 473 46.19 54.42 16.05
CA VAL A 473 47.62 54.57 16.39
C VAL A 473 47.79 55.39 17.68
N SER A 474 47.10 56.52 17.79
CA SER A 474 47.19 57.40 18.96
C SER A 474 46.75 56.73 20.27
N ARG A 475 45.86 55.72 20.19
CA ARG A 475 45.31 55.02 21.34
C ARG A 475 46.12 53.81 21.76
N VAL A 476 46.76 53.12 20.82
CA VAL A 476 47.58 51.94 21.10
C VAL A 476 49.03 52.30 21.42
N LEU A 477 49.53 53.46 21.00
CA LEU A 477 50.90 53.92 21.28
C LEU A 477 51.28 53.82 22.77
N PRO A 478 50.50 54.38 23.73
CA PRO A 478 50.87 54.30 25.15
C PRO A 478 50.92 52.85 25.67
N GLN A 479 50.06 51.97 25.17
CA GLN A 479 50.00 50.58 25.59
C GLN A 479 51.25 49.80 25.13
N VAL A 480 51.70 50.04 23.90
CA VAL A 480 52.88 49.39 23.32
C VAL A 480 54.16 49.86 24.03
N GLU A 481 54.31 51.17 24.21
CA GLU A 481 55.48 51.75 24.89
C GLU A 481 55.58 51.35 26.37
N ASN A 482 54.45 51.37 27.10
CA ASN A 482 54.41 50.93 28.50
C ASN A 482 54.71 49.43 28.67
N SER A 483 54.55 48.64 27.60
CA SER A 483 54.91 47.22 27.58
C SER A 483 56.40 46.99 27.23
N GLY A 484 57.16 48.06 26.99
CA GLY A 484 58.57 48.01 26.61
C GLY A 484 58.81 47.65 25.14
N PHE A 485 57.84 47.90 24.26
CA PHE A 485 57.93 47.68 22.82
C PHE A 485 58.01 49.02 22.06
N GLU A 486 58.69 49.04 20.92
CA GLU A 486 58.66 50.14 19.96
C GLU A 486 57.45 49.99 19.02
N LEU A 487 56.63 51.05 18.89
CA LEU A 487 55.58 51.10 17.88
C LEU A 487 56.12 51.70 16.58
N ARG A 488 56.11 50.94 15.49
CA ARG A 488 56.39 51.44 14.14
C ARG A 488 55.11 51.60 13.35
N VAL A 489 54.96 52.72 12.67
CA VAL A 489 53.81 52.98 11.79
C VAL A 489 54.31 53.04 10.36
N ASN A 490 53.91 52.05 9.57
CA ASN A 490 54.22 51.94 8.16
C ASN A 490 52.98 52.31 7.34
N ARG A 491 52.93 53.56 6.88
CA ARG A 491 51.79 54.09 6.14
C ARG A 491 52.17 54.40 4.70
N GLN A 492 51.29 54.07 3.76
CA GLN A 492 51.37 54.53 2.38
C GLN A 492 51.29 56.06 2.32
N LYS A 493 52.00 56.69 1.37
CA LYS A 493 52.11 58.17 1.27
C LYS A 493 50.77 58.89 1.18
N GLU A 494 49.78 58.29 0.53
CA GLU A 494 48.42 58.80 0.40
C GLU A 494 47.43 57.69 0.75
N LEU A 495 46.73 57.84 1.86
CA LEU A 495 45.56 57.03 2.22
C LEU A 495 44.33 57.83 1.79
N SER A 496 44.00 57.80 0.49
CA SER A 496 42.87 58.53 -0.07
C SER A 496 41.64 57.63 -0.12
N GLY A 497 40.64 57.90 0.73
CA GLY A 497 39.39 57.16 0.80
C GLY A 497 38.57 57.53 2.03
N GLU A 498 37.35 57.02 2.08
CA GLU A 498 36.46 57.14 3.23
C GLU A 498 35.92 55.76 3.60
N VAL A 499 35.98 55.42 4.88
CA VAL A 499 35.49 54.15 5.43
C VAL A 499 34.35 54.40 6.39
N SER A 500 33.33 53.54 6.36
CA SER A 500 32.22 53.57 7.31
C SER A 500 32.53 52.62 8.47
N VAL A 501 32.95 53.16 9.62
CA VAL A 501 33.42 52.36 10.76
C VAL A 501 32.82 52.85 12.07
N ASP A 502 32.61 51.92 12.99
CA ASP A 502 32.37 52.26 14.40
C ASP A 502 33.75 52.41 15.07
N ARG A 503 34.03 53.60 15.61
CA ARG A 503 35.36 53.91 16.19
C ARG A 503 35.73 52.97 17.33
N ASP A 504 34.76 52.65 18.20
CA ASP A 504 35.01 51.83 19.37
C ASP A 504 35.25 50.37 18.96
N ALA A 505 34.48 49.86 18.00
CA ALA A 505 34.67 48.51 17.44
C ALA A 505 36.02 48.38 16.71
N LEU A 506 36.40 49.39 15.91
CA LEU A 506 37.69 49.41 15.22
C LEU A 506 38.85 49.45 16.21
N LEU A 507 38.76 50.32 17.22
CA LEU A 507 39.77 50.38 18.28
C LEU A 507 39.86 49.06 19.04
N GLN A 508 38.72 48.43 19.36
CA GLN A 508 38.68 47.14 20.03
C GLN A 508 39.34 46.02 19.20
N ILE A 509 39.13 46.00 17.88
CA ILE A 509 39.80 45.07 16.99
C ILE A 509 41.31 45.23 17.08
N VAL A 510 41.82 46.45 16.86
CA VAL A 510 43.27 46.67 16.81
C VAL A 510 43.91 46.49 18.19
N MET A 511 43.26 46.90 19.27
CA MET A 511 43.74 46.60 20.63
C MET A 511 43.86 45.09 20.89
N ASN A 512 42.90 44.27 20.44
CA ASN A 512 43.00 42.81 20.59
C ASN A 512 44.15 42.22 19.77
N LEU A 513 44.41 42.74 18.57
CA LEU A 513 45.54 42.31 17.73
C LEU A 513 46.88 42.73 18.34
N VAL A 514 46.99 43.97 18.83
CA VAL A 514 48.19 44.49 19.52
C VAL A 514 48.45 43.73 20.82
N ASP A 515 47.42 43.49 21.64
CA ASP A 515 47.52 42.68 22.86
C ASP A 515 48.07 41.27 22.57
N ASN A 516 47.63 40.65 21.47
CA ASN A 516 48.18 39.37 21.02
C ASN A 516 49.65 39.51 20.65
N GLY A 517 50.02 40.51 19.85
CA GLY A 517 51.41 40.76 19.47
C GLY A 517 52.34 40.95 20.67
N LEU A 518 51.97 41.85 21.60
CA LEU A 518 52.73 42.11 22.84
C LEU A 518 52.87 40.87 23.72
N LYS A 519 51.82 40.03 23.76
CA LYS A 519 51.81 38.80 24.54
C LYS A 519 52.73 37.74 23.95
N PHE A 520 52.68 37.50 22.64
CA PHE A 520 53.41 36.41 22.00
C PHE A 520 54.86 36.79 21.63
N ALA A 521 55.16 38.08 21.45
CA ALA A 521 56.51 38.58 21.20
C ALA A 521 57.26 39.00 22.48
N ARG A 522 56.66 38.84 23.69
CA ARG A 522 57.22 39.32 24.97
C ARG A 522 58.70 38.97 25.19
N ASP A 523 59.05 37.71 24.91
CA ASP A 523 60.37 37.14 25.14
C ASP A 523 61.20 37.04 23.83
N CYS A 524 60.80 37.78 22.79
CA CYS A 524 61.42 37.80 21.47
C CYS A 524 62.09 39.17 21.21
N GLU A 525 63.12 39.16 20.37
CA GLU A 525 63.76 40.38 19.85
C GLU A 525 63.66 40.39 18.32
N PRO A 526 63.40 41.55 17.68
CA PRO A 526 63.23 42.87 18.30
C PRO A 526 61.85 43.05 18.95
N LYS A 527 61.78 43.78 20.07
CA LYS A 527 60.51 44.21 20.71
C LYS A 527 59.81 45.32 19.92
N VAL A 528 59.28 44.98 18.76
CA VAL A 528 58.60 45.90 17.84
C VAL A 528 57.19 45.41 17.54
N ILE A 529 56.22 46.32 17.54
CA ILE A 529 54.90 46.14 16.93
C ILE A 529 54.81 47.10 15.74
N GLU A 530 54.46 46.60 14.57
CA GLU A 530 54.31 47.40 13.36
C GLU A 530 52.83 47.50 12.98
N ILE A 531 52.32 48.73 12.87
CA ILE A 531 50.98 49.02 12.32
C ILE A 531 51.15 49.44 10.87
N ILE A 532 50.50 48.71 9.98
CA ILE A 532 50.54 48.91 8.54
C ILE A 532 49.23 49.57 8.12
N GLY A 533 49.31 50.63 7.31
CA GLY A 533 48.15 51.25 6.67
C GLY A 533 48.36 51.36 5.18
N THR A 534 47.60 50.60 4.39
CA THR A 534 47.63 50.62 2.91
C THR A 534 46.21 50.74 2.35
N VAL A 535 46.11 51.20 1.11
CA VAL A 535 44.86 51.17 0.34
C VAL A 535 45.03 50.18 -0.80
N GLU A 536 44.21 49.14 -0.80
CA GLU A 536 44.26 48.03 -1.76
C GLU A 536 42.82 47.70 -2.21
N ASP A 537 42.59 47.59 -3.52
CA ASP A 537 41.31 47.16 -4.11
C ASP A 537 40.04 47.81 -3.50
N ASP A 538 40.02 49.14 -3.36
CA ASP A 538 38.94 49.93 -2.72
C ASP A 538 38.68 49.60 -1.23
N HIS A 539 39.71 49.10 -0.54
CA HIS A 539 39.69 48.86 0.90
C HIS A 539 40.83 49.61 1.60
N LEU A 540 40.57 50.06 2.83
CA LEU A 540 41.62 50.40 3.78
C LEU A 540 42.06 49.11 4.47
N VAL A 541 43.32 48.74 4.31
CA VAL A 541 43.92 47.60 4.99
C VAL A 541 44.72 48.11 6.19
N ILE A 542 44.32 47.68 7.39
CA ILE A 542 45.04 47.93 8.63
C ILE A 542 45.69 46.64 9.08
N GLY A 543 47.01 46.58 9.03
CA GLY A 543 47.81 45.43 9.47
C GLY A 543 48.40 45.64 10.86
N VAL A 544 48.41 44.59 11.68
CA VAL A 544 49.18 44.54 12.92
C VAL A 544 50.18 43.41 12.81
N ARG A 545 51.46 43.74 12.81
CA ARG A 545 52.57 42.79 12.72
C ARG A 545 53.39 42.77 14.00
N ASP A 546 53.66 41.57 14.48
CA ASP A 546 54.63 41.31 15.54
C ASP A 546 55.86 40.57 15.00
N TYR A 547 56.87 40.40 15.85
CA TYR A 547 58.12 39.68 15.55
C TYR A 547 58.30 38.46 16.48
N GLY A 548 57.19 37.86 16.91
CA GLY A 548 57.15 36.67 17.76
C GLY A 548 57.32 35.34 17.00
N PRO A 549 56.87 34.22 17.60
CA PRO A 549 57.02 32.88 17.00
C PRO A 549 56.10 32.62 15.79
N GLY A 550 55.09 33.47 15.57
CA GLY A 550 54.08 33.29 14.54
C GLY A 550 53.08 32.16 14.83
N VAL A 551 52.21 31.85 13.85
CA VAL A 551 51.26 30.73 13.92
C VAL A 551 51.85 29.51 13.21
N HIS A 552 51.92 28.37 13.89
CA HIS A 552 52.47 27.12 13.31
C HIS A 552 51.41 26.25 12.60
N GLY A 553 51.83 25.48 11.59
CA GLY A 553 51.05 24.37 11.01
C GLY A 553 49.76 24.76 10.26
N GLU A 554 48.80 23.83 10.21
CA GLU A 554 47.47 23.95 9.58
C GLU A 554 46.45 24.69 10.47
N SER A 555 46.92 25.49 11.42
CA SER A 555 46.07 26.18 12.40
C SER A 555 45.48 27.49 11.88
N GLU A 556 45.90 27.96 10.70
CA GLU A 556 45.57 29.28 10.14
C GLU A 556 44.05 29.52 10.06
N ASP A 557 43.27 28.52 9.65
CA ASP A 557 41.80 28.63 9.55
C ASP A 557 41.09 28.63 10.92
N LYS A 558 41.75 28.13 11.96
CA LYS A 558 41.16 27.89 13.28
C LYS A 558 41.51 28.96 14.30
N ILE A 559 42.49 29.84 14.04
CA ILE A 559 42.92 30.87 15.02
C ILE A 559 41.82 31.87 15.37
N PHE A 560 40.84 32.04 14.49
CA PHE A 560 39.67 32.89 14.72
C PHE A 560 38.49 32.13 15.34
N ASP A 561 38.61 30.82 15.57
CA ASP A 561 37.56 30.05 16.24
C ASP A 561 37.53 30.36 17.74
N LEU A 562 36.33 30.39 18.30
CA LEU A 562 36.11 30.68 19.70
C LEU A 562 36.82 29.65 20.58
N PHE A 563 37.65 30.12 21.53
CA PHE A 563 38.47 29.32 22.44
C PHE A 563 39.59 28.52 21.79
N TYR A 564 39.86 28.72 20.50
CA TYR A 564 40.99 28.06 19.88
C TYR A 564 42.30 28.59 20.49
N ARG A 565 43.15 27.65 20.91
CA ARG A 565 44.50 27.91 21.38
C ARG A 565 45.42 26.90 20.72
N GLN A 566 46.52 27.38 20.18
CA GLN A 566 47.56 26.51 19.67
C GLN A 566 48.29 25.84 20.85
N GLU A 567 48.13 24.52 21.01
CA GLU A 567 48.83 23.71 22.02
C GLU A 567 50.27 23.45 21.56
N ASN A 568 51.23 24.24 22.02
CA ASN A 568 52.67 24.03 21.82
C ASN A 568 53.43 24.17 23.15
N GLU A 569 54.60 23.54 23.24
CA GLU A 569 55.49 23.64 24.42
C GLU A 569 55.92 25.09 24.71
N LEU A 570 56.01 25.94 23.69
CA LEU A 570 56.30 27.38 23.76
C LEU A 570 55.07 28.24 24.14
N THR A 571 53.84 27.77 23.90
CA THR A 571 52.60 28.51 24.22
C THR A 571 51.94 28.07 25.53
N ARG A 572 52.51 27.06 26.22
CA ARG A 572 52.03 26.59 27.53
C ARG A 572 52.10 27.65 28.63
N SER A 573 53.04 28.59 28.54
CA SER A 573 53.21 29.69 29.50
C SER A 573 52.37 30.94 29.18
N THR A 574 51.83 31.05 27.97
CA THR A 574 51.14 32.27 27.50
C THR A 574 49.64 32.23 27.81
N THR A 575 49.26 32.74 28.98
CA THR A 575 47.88 32.80 29.48
C THR A 575 46.96 33.61 28.55
N GLY A 576 45.91 33.04 27.99
CA GLY A 576 44.90 33.76 27.19
C GLY A 576 43.67 32.91 26.88
N THR A 577 42.56 33.59 26.60
CA THR A 577 41.22 32.99 26.68
C THR A 577 40.71 32.44 25.36
N GLY A 578 41.44 32.67 24.26
CA GLY A 578 41.01 32.28 22.90
C GLY A 578 39.77 33.02 22.40
N ILE A 579 39.36 34.11 23.09
CA ILE A 579 38.19 34.91 22.71
C ILE A 579 38.60 36.10 21.82
N GLY A 580 39.82 36.64 22.00
CA GLY A 580 40.25 37.89 21.34
C GLY A 580 40.15 37.88 19.82
N LEU A 581 40.75 36.88 19.15
CA LEU A 581 40.69 36.78 17.68
C LEU A 581 39.28 36.44 17.16
N ALA A 582 38.50 35.65 17.90
CA ALA A 582 37.10 35.38 17.56
C ALA A 582 36.26 36.66 17.63
N LEU A 583 36.50 37.52 18.63
CA LEU A 583 35.87 38.83 18.75
C LEU A 583 36.30 39.76 17.61
N VAL A 584 37.59 39.75 17.23
CA VAL A 584 38.08 40.50 16.06
C VAL A 584 37.31 40.10 14.80
N LYS A 585 37.16 38.79 14.55
CA LYS A 585 36.42 38.28 13.39
C LYS A 585 34.96 38.75 13.41
N GLN A 586 34.27 38.61 14.54
CA GLN A 586 32.86 38.98 14.66
C GLN A 586 32.62 40.50 14.53
N LEU A 587 33.47 41.33 15.13
CA LEU A 587 33.39 42.79 14.98
C LEU A 587 33.70 43.22 13.54
N SER A 588 34.68 42.57 12.90
CA SER A 588 34.99 42.81 11.49
C SER A 588 33.79 42.48 10.60
N GLU A 589 33.19 41.29 10.78
CA GLU A 589 32.00 40.85 10.04
C GLU A 589 30.81 41.83 10.22
N LEU A 590 30.57 42.33 11.44
CA LEU A 590 29.52 43.33 11.70
C LEU A 590 29.79 44.68 11.02
N MET A 591 31.06 45.08 10.89
CA MET A 591 31.47 46.26 10.12
C MET A 591 31.56 46.00 8.61
N LYS A 592 31.21 44.80 8.13
CA LYS A 592 31.43 44.35 6.74
C LYS A 592 32.90 44.38 6.32
N ALA A 593 33.81 44.34 7.29
CA ALA A 593 35.24 44.21 7.10
C ALA A 593 35.64 42.72 7.04
N GLN A 594 36.81 42.45 6.48
CA GLN A 594 37.40 41.11 6.47
C GLN A 594 38.65 41.10 7.34
N VAL A 595 38.85 40.05 8.12
CA VAL A 595 40.11 39.81 8.83
C VAL A 595 40.83 38.60 8.22
N SER A 596 42.13 38.73 8.00
CA SER A 596 42.98 37.66 7.51
C SER A 596 44.27 37.57 8.31
N TYR A 597 44.94 36.43 8.17
CA TYR A 597 46.26 36.19 8.73
C TYR A 597 47.24 36.00 7.59
N GLU A 598 48.34 36.73 7.64
CA GLU A 598 49.47 36.60 6.73
C GLU A 598 50.71 36.13 7.48
N LYS A 599 51.36 35.12 6.90
CA LYS A 599 52.56 34.52 7.47
C LYS A 599 53.75 35.47 7.31
N ALA A 600 54.10 36.20 8.36
CA ALA A 600 55.35 36.96 8.46
C ALA A 600 56.46 36.06 9.04
N ARG A 601 57.73 36.24 8.62
CA ARG A 601 58.87 35.56 9.25
C ARG A 601 60.01 36.54 9.52
N PRO A 602 60.44 36.70 10.78
CA PRO A 602 59.78 36.20 12.01
C PRO A 602 58.42 36.90 12.25
N GLY A 603 57.57 36.29 13.09
CA GLY A 603 56.33 36.91 13.57
C GLY A 603 55.00 36.44 12.96
N ALA A 604 53.98 37.25 13.17
CA ALA A 604 52.65 37.12 12.60
C ALA A 604 52.18 38.48 12.08
N CYS A 605 51.39 38.50 11.01
CA CYS A 605 50.71 39.71 10.55
C CYS A 605 49.20 39.42 10.43
N PHE A 606 48.40 40.25 11.08
CA PHE A 606 46.93 40.19 11.00
C PHE A 606 46.44 41.41 10.25
N LEU A 607 45.67 41.21 9.19
CA LEU A 607 45.15 42.28 8.35
C LEU A 607 43.64 42.44 8.56
N VAL A 608 43.18 43.68 8.65
CA VAL A 608 41.77 44.04 8.70
C VAL A 608 41.47 44.92 7.49
N SER A 609 40.71 44.40 6.54
CA SER A 609 40.33 45.07 5.29
C SER A 609 38.95 45.68 5.43
N LEU A 610 38.88 47.01 5.45
CA LEU A 610 37.66 47.81 5.60
C LEU A 610 37.25 48.32 4.22
N PRO A 611 36.05 47.97 3.70
CA PRO A 611 35.61 48.46 2.40
C PRO A 611 35.38 49.98 2.45
N PHE A 612 35.72 50.67 1.37
CA PHE A 612 35.30 52.06 1.22
C PHE A 612 33.78 52.17 1.20
N GLY A 613 33.27 53.23 1.83
CA GLY A 613 31.85 53.54 1.75
C GLY A 613 31.48 53.69 0.28
N SER A 614 30.52 52.89 -0.21
CA SER A 614 29.94 53.14 -1.54
C SER A 614 29.48 54.60 -1.56
N ARG A 615 30.04 55.42 -2.45
CA ARG A 615 29.47 56.74 -2.75
C ARG A 615 28.00 56.50 -3.09
N SER A 616 27.10 56.85 -2.16
CA SER A 616 25.66 56.78 -2.36
C SER A 616 25.25 57.71 -3.49
#